data_AF-O86982-F1
#
_entry.id   AF-O86982-F1
#
_cell.length_a   1.000
_cell.length_b   1.000
_cell.length_c   1.000
_cell.angle_alpha   90.00
_cell.angle_beta   90.00
_cell.angle_gamma   90.00
#
_symmetry.space_group_name_H-M   'P 1'
#
loop_
_entity.id
_entity.type
_entity.pdbx_description
1 polymer ?
#
loop_
_entity_poly.entity_id
_entity_poly.type
_entity_poly.pdbx_seq_one_letter_code
_entity_poly.pdbx_strand_id
1 'polypeptide(L)'
;PFSRSVVGDVTKYAASHDGQPAPVVVEVDLLDLDSPRQMPAFSRQHTGAAYLQYTSGSTRTPAGVIVSHTNVIANVTQSMYGYFGDPAKIPTGTVVSWLPLYHDMGLILG
;
A
#
# COMPACT_ATOMS: atom_id res chain seq x y z
N PRO A 1 5.13 -14.36 -26.21
CA PRO A 1 5.70 -13.11 -26.77
C PRO A 1 5.99 -12.09 -25.66
N PHE A 2 7.28 -11.94 -25.33
CA PHE A 2 7.91 -10.86 -24.57
C PHE A 2 7.37 -10.51 -23.16
N SER A 3 7.63 -11.34 -22.15
CA SER A 3 7.91 -10.77 -20.81
C SER A 3 9.43 -10.57 -20.70
N ARG A 4 9.91 -9.35 -20.94
CA ARG A 4 11.18 -8.95 -20.34
C ARG A 4 10.86 -8.71 -18.87
N SER A 5 11.30 -9.60 -17.98
CA SER A 5 11.13 -9.38 -16.56
C SER A 5 11.81 -8.06 -16.20
N VAL A 6 11.01 -7.07 -15.78
CA VAL A 6 11.45 -5.75 -15.32
C VAL A 6 12.20 -5.89 -13.98
N VAL A 7 12.17 -7.07 -13.35
CA VAL A 7 12.83 -7.33 -12.07
C VAL A 7 14.32 -6.99 -12.14
N GLY A 8 15.01 -7.37 -13.22
CA GLY A 8 16.44 -7.09 -13.38
C GLY A 8 16.77 -5.59 -13.38
N ASP A 9 15.85 -4.77 -13.87
CA ASP A 9 15.97 -3.31 -13.85
C ASP A 9 15.64 -2.70 -12.50
N VAL A 10 14.80 -3.34 -11.68
CA VAL A 10 14.38 -2.83 -10.36
C VAL A 10 15.34 -3.29 -9.26
N THR A 11 15.84 -4.52 -9.31
CA THR A 11 16.70 -5.09 -8.27
C THR A 11 17.99 -4.30 -8.09
N LYS A 12 18.48 -3.61 -9.14
CA LYS A 12 19.65 -2.71 -9.04
C LYS A 12 19.45 -1.54 -8.07
N TYR A 13 18.20 -1.16 -7.81
CA TYR A 13 17.84 -0.12 -6.83
C TYR A 13 17.43 -0.69 -5.47
N ALA A 14 17.18 -2.00 -5.38
CA ALA A 14 16.77 -2.71 -4.18
C ALA A 14 17.97 -3.21 -3.34
N ALA A 15 19.05 -2.44 -3.27
CA ALA A 15 20.24 -2.81 -2.52
C ALA A 15 20.13 -2.42 -1.03
N SER A 16 20.88 -3.10 -0.18
CA SER A 16 21.07 -2.71 1.22
C SER A 16 21.71 -1.33 1.30
N HIS A 17 21.17 -0.45 2.16
CA HIS A 17 21.73 0.87 2.44
C HIS A 17 21.79 1.09 3.95
N ASP A 18 22.83 1.80 4.42
CA ASP A 18 22.98 2.25 5.82
C ASP A 18 22.77 1.14 6.88
N GLY A 19 23.31 -0.05 6.61
CA GLY A 19 23.23 -1.20 7.51
C GLY A 19 21.86 -1.88 7.57
N GLN A 20 20.89 -1.45 6.76
CA GLN A 20 19.60 -2.11 6.63
C GLN A 20 19.66 -3.25 5.61
N PRO A 21 18.95 -4.37 5.85
CA PRO A 21 18.87 -5.46 4.89
C PRO A 21 18.22 -5.00 3.59
N ALA A 22 18.63 -5.60 2.47
CA ALA A 22 18.02 -5.34 1.18
C ALA A 22 16.51 -5.64 1.22
N PRO A 23 15.65 -4.80 0.60
CA PRO A 23 14.22 -5.04 0.54
C PRO A 23 13.91 -6.30 -0.29
N VAL A 24 12.83 -6.99 0.09
CA VAL A 24 12.32 -8.14 -0.67
C VAL A 24 11.64 -7.65 -1.95
N VAL A 25 12.03 -8.22 -3.08
CA VAL A 25 11.40 -7.97 -4.39
C VAL A 25 10.42 -9.09 -4.69
N VAL A 26 9.18 -8.73 -5.01
CA VAL A 26 8.10 -9.69 -5.34
C VAL A 26 7.61 -9.41 -6.76
N GLU A 27 7.75 -10.39 -7.65
CA GLU A 27 7.22 -10.33 -9.02
C GLU A 27 5.73 -10.69 -9.01
N VAL A 28 4.87 -9.68 -9.06
CA VAL A 28 3.41 -9.85 -8.95
C VAL A 28 2.84 -10.74 -10.07
N ASP A 29 3.40 -10.64 -11.29
CA ASP A 29 2.94 -11.40 -12.45
C ASP A 29 3.19 -12.92 -12.33
N LEU A 30 4.04 -13.35 -11.40
CA LEU A 30 4.36 -14.75 -11.13
C LEU A 30 3.57 -15.32 -9.94
N LEU A 31 2.81 -14.49 -9.23
CA LEU A 31 2.04 -14.92 -8.08
C LEU A 31 0.78 -15.67 -8.53
N ASP A 32 0.49 -16.78 -7.86
CA ASP A 32 -0.83 -17.41 -7.92
C ASP A 32 -1.81 -16.56 -7.09
N LEU A 33 -2.53 -15.65 -7.77
CA LEU A 33 -3.49 -14.74 -7.14
C LEU A 33 -4.78 -15.44 -6.66
N ASP A 34 -5.02 -16.67 -7.12
CA ASP A 34 -6.18 -17.49 -6.75
C ASP A 34 -5.88 -18.40 -5.54
N SER A 35 -4.63 -18.47 -5.10
CA SER A 35 -4.25 -19.26 -3.93
C SER A 35 -4.97 -18.77 -2.65
N PRO A 36 -5.38 -19.69 -1.75
CA PRO A 36 -6.09 -19.31 -0.52
C PRO A 36 -5.29 -18.29 0.29
N ARG A 37 -5.90 -17.12 0.55
CA ARG A 37 -5.26 -16.04 1.32
C ARG A 37 -5.04 -16.50 2.76
N GLN A 38 -3.82 -16.91 3.09
CA GLN A 38 -3.41 -17.15 4.46
C GLN A 38 -2.76 -15.87 5.00
N MET A 39 -3.55 -15.06 5.72
CA MET A 39 -2.99 -13.92 6.43
C MET A 39 -2.42 -14.41 7.76
N PRO A 40 -1.08 -14.47 7.93
CA PRO A 40 -0.53 -14.73 9.26
C PRO A 40 -1.02 -13.64 10.22
N ALA A 41 -1.27 -13.99 11.47
CA ALA A 41 -1.61 -13.01 12.50
C ALA A 41 -0.44 -12.01 12.62
N PHE A 42 -0.58 -10.86 11.99
CA PHE A 42 0.44 -9.81 12.01
C PHE A 42 0.38 -9.13 13.38
N SER A 43 1.27 -9.50 14.30
CA SER A 43 1.32 -8.91 15.64
C SER A 43 2.32 -7.76 15.75
N ARG A 44 2.90 -7.29 14.64
CA ARG A 44 3.90 -6.22 14.69
C ARG A 44 3.20 -4.87 14.66
N GLN A 45 3.18 -4.20 15.80
CA GLN A 45 2.83 -2.78 15.85
C GLN A 45 3.92 -1.98 15.13
N HIS A 46 3.64 -1.59 13.89
CA HIS A 46 4.47 -0.64 13.18
C HIS A 46 4.08 0.77 13.65
N THR A 47 4.99 1.45 14.34
CA THR A 47 4.76 2.80 14.89
C THR A 47 5.42 3.91 14.06
N GLY A 48 6.12 3.55 12.98
CA GLY A 48 6.84 4.47 12.09
C GLY A 48 6.02 5.00 10.92
N ALA A 49 6.72 5.68 10.00
CA ALA A 49 6.18 6.10 8.72
C ALA A 49 5.75 4.87 7.88
N ALA A 50 4.55 4.94 7.32
CA ALA A 50 4.04 3.98 6.34
C ALA A 50 4.37 4.43 4.91
N TYR A 51 4.10 5.70 4.58
CA TYR A 51 4.42 6.26 3.27
C TYR A 51 4.57 7.79 3.29
N LEU A 52 5.12 8.34 2.20
CA LEU A 52 5.21 9.77 1.94
C LEU A 52 4.26 10.13 0.79
N GLN A 53 3.38 11.10 1.01
CA GLN A 53 2.45 11.57 -0.01
C GLN A 53 2.75 13.00 -0.43
N TYR A 54 3.04 13.19 -1.71
CA TYR A 54 3.24 14.52 -2.25
C TYR A 54 1.90 15.17 -2.57
N THR A 55 1.75 16.42 -2.13
CA THR A 55 0.61 17.25 -2.50
C THR A 55 1.10 18.35 -3.43
N SER A 56 0.34 18.58 -4.51
CA SER A 56 0.74 19.52 -5.57
C SER A 56 0.63 20.98 -5.15
N GLY A 57 0.01 21.29 -3.99
CA GLY A 57 -0.13 22.61 -3.38
C GLY A 57 -0.24 23.75 -4.39
N SER A 58 -1.46 24.23 -4.69
CA SER A 58 -1.80 25.10 -5.83
C SER A 58 -0.92 26.33 -6.13
N THR A 59 0.01 26.70 -5.25
CA THR A 59 0.91 27.85 -5.38
C THR A 59 2.36 27.62 -4.88
N ARG A 60 2.76 26.40 -4.49
CA ARG A 60 4.11 26.13 -3.94
C ARG A 60 4.72 24.84 -4.47
N THR A 61 6.05 24.71 -4.32
CA THR A 61 6.79 23.46 -4.53
C THR A 61 6.09 22.31 -3.81
N PRO A 62 5.90 21.14 -4.46
CA PRO A 62 5.23 20.00 -3.86
C PRO A 62 5.81 19.64 -2.49
N ALA A 63 4.94 19.51 -1.50
CA ALA A 63 5.32 19.13 -0.14
C ALA A 63 5.00 17.66 0.11
N GLY A 64 5.98 16.94 0.65
CA GLY A 64 5.81 15.56 1.10
C GLY A 64 5.19 15.51 2.50
N VAL A 65 4.10 14.77 2.64
CA VAL A 65 3.41 14.50 3.90
C VAL A 65 3.76 13.08 4.35
N ILE A 66 4.40 12.96 5.50
CA ILE A 66 4.71 11.65 6.10
C ILE A 66 3.44 11.12 6.77
N VAL A 67 2.98 9.95 6.33
CA VAL A 67 1.82 9.26 6.91
C VAL A 67 2.32 8.06 7.70
N SER A 68 2.00 7.99 8.99
CA SER A 68 2.36 6.84 9.84
C SER A 68 1.39 5.67 9.68
N HIS A 69 1.82 4.46 10.05
CA HIS A 69 0.94 3.29 10.10
C HIS A 69 -0.29 3.52 11.00
N THR A 70 -0.13 4.23 12.12
CA THR A 70 -1.25 4.61 12.99
C THR A 70 -2.25 5.52 12.27
N ASN A 71 -1.79 6.45 11.43
CA ASN A 71 -2.69 7.30 10.65
C ASN A 71 -3.51 6.47 9.65
N VAL A 72 -2.86 5.52 8.97
CA VAL A 72 -3.52 4.61 8.02
C VAL A 72 -4.60 3.78 8.72
N ILE A 73 -4.25 3.12 9.83
CA ILE A 73 -5.18 2.28 10.57
C ILE A 73 -6.37 3.11 11.08
N ALA A 74 -6.12 4.30 11.62
CA ALA A 74 -7.18 5.19 12.09
C ALA A 74 -8.12 5.61 10.94
N ASN A 75 -7.56 5.98 9.79
CA ASN A 75 -8.34 6.38 8.62
C ASN A 75 -9.20 5.22 8.08
N VAL A 76 -8.60 4.05 7.83
CA VAL A 76 -9.33 2.86 7.34
C VAL A 76 -10.43 2.47 8.32
N THR A 77 -10.12 2.43 9.61
CA THR A 77 -11.11 2.07 10.65
C THR A 77 -12.29 3.02 10.58
N GLN A 78 -12.05 4.34 10.62
CA GLN A 78 -13.12 5.34 10.56
C GLN A 78 -13.92 5.26 9.26
N SER A 79 -13.26 5.06 8.12
CA SER A 79 -13.92 4.89 6.82
C SER A 79 -14.83 3.66 6.80
N MET A 80 -14.36 2.51 7.31
CA MET A 80 -15.18 1.29 7.36
C MET A 80 -16.40 1.44 8.26
N TYR A 81 -16.24 2.05 9.43
CA TYR A 81 -17.37 2.41 10.29
C TYR A 81 -18.32 3.41 9.60
N GLY A 82 -17.79 4.39 8.88
CA GLY A 82 -18.59 5.39 8.16
C GLY A 82 -19.41 4.81 7.00
N TYR A 83 -18.83 3.88 6.23
CA TYR A 83 -19.50 3.28 5.07
C TYR A 83 -20.45 2.14 5.44
N PHE A 84 -20.06 1.29 6.40
CA PHE A 84 -20.75 0.02 6.67
C PHE A 84 -21.37 -0.07 8.06
N GLY A 85 -21.11 0.92 8.93
CA GLY A 85 -21.57 0.95 10.32
C GLY A 85 -20.82 -0.05 11.19
N ASP A 86 -20.99 -1.34 10.94
CA ASP A 86 -20.31 -2.41 11.66
C ASP A 86 -19.30 -3.10 10.72
N PRO A 87 -18.00 -3.10 11.05
CA PRO A 87 -16.98 -3.81 10.27
C PRO A 87 -17.29 -5.30 10.05
N ALA A 88 -18.04 -5.93 10.95
CA ALA A 88 -18.48 -7.33 10.78
C ALA A 88 -19.54 -7.50 9.66
N LYS A 89 -20.11 -6.40 9.16
CA LYS A 89 -21.11 -6.36 8.09
C LYS A 89 -20.55 -5.89 6.75
N ILE A 90 -19.23 -5.74 6.65
CA ILE A 90 -18.59 -5.45 5.36
C ILE A 90 -18.92 -6.58 4.39
N PRO A 91 -19.55 -6.30 3.24
CA PRO A 91 -19.91 -7.35 2.29
C PRO A 91 -18.66 -8.06 1.77
N THR A 92 -18.72 -9.38 1.67
CA THR A 92 -17.75 -10.14 0.87
C THR A 92 -18.05 -9.87 -0.61
N GLY A 93 -17.30 -8.97 -1.23
CA GLY A 93 -17.50 -8.59 -2.63
C GLY A 93 -16.25 -7.97 -3.24
N THR A 94 -16.25 -7.84 -4.56
CA THR A 94 -15.17 -7.18 -5.31
C THR A 94 -15.37 -5.67 -5.27
N VAL A 95 -14.36 -4.94 -4.81
CA VAL A 95 -14.30 -3.47 -4.92
C VAL A 95 -13.56 -3.12 -6.21
N VAL A 96 -14.07 -2.13 -6.94
CA VAL A 96 -13.41 -1.58 -8.12
C VAL A 96 -13.19 -0.09 -7.88
N SER A 97 -11.94 0.34 -8.00
CA SER A 97 -11.56 1.75 -7.91
C SER A 97 -10.95 2.21 -9.22
N TRP A 98 -11.29 3.42 -9.63
CA TRP A 98 -10.68 4.12 -10.77
C TRP A 98 -9.75 5.26 -10.32
N LEU A 99 -9.58 5.41 -9.00
CA LEU A 99 -8.69 6.42 -8.44
C LEU A 99 -7.24 5.97 -8.61
N PRO A 100 -6.33 6.86 -9.04
CA PRO A 100 -4.92 6.51 -9.15
C PRO A 100 -4.32 6.15 -7.77
N LEU A 101 -3.43 5.16 -7.72
CA LEU A 101 -2.78 4.72 -6.46
C LEU A 101 -1.90 5.80 -5.79
N TYR A 102 -1.50 6.85 -6.52
CA TYR A 102 -0.78 7.99 -5.94
C TYR A 102 -1.72 9.01 -5.26
N HIS A 103 -3.04 8.84 -5.40
CA HIS A 103 -4.04 9.57 -4.65
C HIS A 103 -4.28 8.87 -3.31
N ASP A 104 -4.58 9.60 -2.23
CA ASP A 104 -4.75 9.03 -0.88
C ASP A 104 -5.89 8.00 -0.85
N MET A 105 -7.06 8.37 -1.36
CA MET A 105 -8.21 7.50 -1.49
C MET A 105 -7.96 6.34 -2.47
N GLY A 106 -7.16 6.55 -3.51
CA GLY A 106 -6.79 5.47 -4.44
C GLY A 106 -5.91 4.42 -3.76
N LEU A 107 -4.98 4.84 -2.90
CA LEU A 107 -4.13 3.96 -2.11
C LEU A 107 -4.89 3.23 -1.00
N ILE A 108 -5.86 3.90 -0.37
CA ILE A 108 -6.57 3.38 0.82
C ILE A 108 -7.77 2.50 0.45
N LEU A 109 -8.47 2.79 -0.65
CA LEU A 109 -9.73 2.11 -1.03
C LEU A 109 -9.61 1.27 -2.30
N GLY A 110 -8.48 1.35 -3.01
CA GLY A 110 -8.22 0.67 -4.29
C GLY A 110 -7.69 -0.75 -4.14
#